data_AF-A0A358L7D7-F1
#
_entry.id   AF-A0A358L7D7-F1
#
_cell.length_a   1.000
_cell.length_b   1.000
_cell.length_c   1.000
_cell.angle_alpha   90.00
_cell.angle_beta   90.00
_cell.angle_gamma   90.00
#
_symmetry.space_group_name_H-M   'P 1'
#
loop_
_entity.id
_entity.type
_entity.pdbx_description
1 polymer ?
#
loop_
_entity_poly.entity_id
_entity_poly.type
_entity_poly.pdbx_seq_one_letter_code
_entity_poly.pdbx_strand_id
1 'polypeptide(L)'
;WIRGDWQLLNWLKLRVRKADGTKDKNPLSALSRWKLFDNLRRSLVAPSLLVLLFSTLLWVPNPWYWSGVLTLIWLLPAALCIILDLINKPLRRTLRQQLMLVTAGAMKRVSRVGLNFVLLPHEAGYSLYAITVTLWRLGISQRNLTEWSRHTPDSFKSTFSVFRFYRAMYLNVACGVALILLTLVFAPKWLTIALIIGLSWCMAPLLLSWLSRTPARKAFLPTPEQKQLLRQTSREIWAFFETFATANENWLPPDNYQEIPEPKIAHRTSPTNIGLSLLANLTAWDFGYIPGGTVLQRITQTLDSLDKMEHYRGHLYNWYDTRTLSPLSPRYVSSVDSGNMAGHLLTLREGLSAMRHQPVFNPQLIVEGLSDTLSVLEKYWGYKAPASLRLLRIDCLSAASLPAGQLLRKLRKMQSHCHDLTQRSHLESTIVERWTAHLVTQLKQLCDEWSTLLGWLPTTYNAQSLPALSELAGEKTIHGVPLPTALITQVRLRLYIISELEQRLADHARMDFAFLYNTATSMLSVGYNCDTTTLDKSHYDLMPSEIRLTSFVAIATNQLPLKSWYALGRLFTTLDRETALMSWSGSMFEYLMPNLVMPSWHGSLLDTMSKSAVIRQIGWGKE
;
A
#
# COMPACT_ATOMS: atom_id res chain seq x y z
N TRP A 1 -27.27 -2.95 12.03
CA TRP A 1 -27.64 -4.38 11.97
C TRP A 1 -28.65 -4.74 13.04
N ILE A 2 -28.30 -4.93 14.33
CA ILE A 2 -29.26 -5.33 15.40
C ILE A 2 -30.58 -4.52 15.37
N ARG A 3 -30.51 -3.19 15.31
CA ARG A 3 -31.74 -2.36 15.22
C ARG A 3 -32.62 -2.72 14.01
N GLY A 4 -32.02 -2.89 12.85
CA GLY A 4 -32.73 -3.29 11.63
C GLY A 4 -33.35 -4.69 11.75
N ASP A 5 -32.65 -5.65 12.36
CA ASP A 5 -33.20 -6.99 12.59
C ASP A 5 -34.46 -6.93 13.47
N TRP A 6 -34.42 -6.16 14.56
CA TRP A 6 -35.56 -6.02 15.48
C TRP A 6 -36.71 -5.18 14.91
N GLN A 7 -36.47 -4.32 13.91
CA GLN A 7 -37.54 -3.67 13.14
C GLN A 7 -38.37 -4.64 12.31
N LEU A 8 -37.81 -5.80 11.96
CA LEU A 8 -38.50 -6.83 11.18
C LEU A 8 -39.41 -7.74 12.03
N LEU A 9 -39.64 -7.41 13.30
CA LEU A 9 -40.42 -8.26 14.21
C LEU A 9 -41.86 -8.55 13.73
N ASN A 10 -42.47 -7.63 12.96
CA ASN A 10 -43.77 -7.84 12.31
C ASN A 10 -43.76 -9.02 11.33
N TRP A 11 -42.63 -9.28 10.67
CA TRP A 11 -42.44 -10.32 9.67
C TRP A 11 -42.22 -11.72 10.24
N LEU A 12 -42.16 -11.88 11.56
CA LEU A 12 -42.17 -13.20 12.21
C LEU A 12 -43.59 -13.75 12.42
N LYS A 13 -44.61 -12.89 12.37
CA LYS A 13 -46.00 -13.27 12.58
C LYS A 13 -46.53 -14.11 11.40
N LEU A 14 -47.50 -14.98 11.67
CA LEU A 14 -48.20 -15.75 10.62
C LEU A 14 -49.02 -14.85 9.68
N ARG A 15 -49.51 -13.72 10.20
CA ARG A 15 -50.13 -12.65 9.42
C ARG A 15 -49.39 -11.35 9.65
N VAL A 16 -49.02 -10.66 8.57
CA VAL A 16 -48.22 -9.43 8.58
C VAL A 16 -49.17 -8.25 8.37
N ARG A 17 -48.95 -7.17 9.13
CA ARG A 17 -49.65 -5.91 8.93
C ARG A 17 -49.06 -5.17 7.71
N LYS A 18 -49.90 -4.87 6.71
CA LYS A 18 -49.56 -4.07 5.53
C LYS A 18 -49.58 -2.57 5.85
N ALA A 19 -49.06 -1.76 4.92
CA ALA A 19 -49.00 -0.30 5.04
C ALA A 19 -50.39 0.34 5.17
N ASP A 20 -51.41 -0.26 4.54
CA ASP A 20 -52.82 0.12 4.63
C ASP A 20 -53.50 -0.28 5.96
N GLY A 21 -52.75 -0.92 6.88
CA GLY A 21 -53.25 -1.38 8.17
C GLY A 21 -53.93 -2.75 8.16
N THR A 22 -54.18 -3.34 6.99
CA THR A 22 -54.78 -4.68 6.86
C THR A 22 -53.79 -5.78 7.27
N LYS A 23 -54.30 -6.98 7.59
CA LYS A 23 -53.48 -8.14 7.94
C LYS A 23 -53.64 -9.22 6.87
N ASP A 24 -52.54 -9.62 6.27
CA ASP A 24 -52.51 -10.68 5.26
C ASP A 24 -51.58 -11.81 5.67
N LYS A 25 -51.72 -12.98 5.04
CA LYS A 25 -50.82 -14.11 5.25
C LYS A 25 -49.38 -13.69 4.95
N ASN A 26 -48.45 -14.06 5.82
CA ASN A 26 -47.06 -13.74 5.63
C ASN A 26 -46.53 -14.42 4.34
N PRO A 27 -45.99 -13.68 3.37
CA PRO A 27 -45.46 -14.25 2.14
C PRO A 27 -44.12 -14.96 2.35
N LEU A 28 -43.47 -14.77 3.51
CA LEU A 28 -42.18 -15.38 3.81
C LEU A 28 -42.33 -16.88 4.09
N SER A 29 -41.47 -17.68 3.44
CA SER A 29 -41.33 -19.10 3.70
C SER A 29 -40.96 -19.38 5.17
N ALA A 30 -41.18 -20.62 5.63
CA ALA A 30 -40.76 -21.04 6.97
C ALA A 30 -39.25 -20.84 7.18
N LEU A 31 -38.44 -21.12 6.15
CA LEU A 31 -37.00 -20.91 6.18
C LEU A 31 -36.62 -19.43 6.32
N SER A 32 -37.27 -18.53 5.59
CA SER A 32 -37.00 -17.08 5.69
C SER A 32 -37.38 -16.53 7.07
N ARG A 33 -38.49 -17.00 7.65
CA ARG A 33 -38.89 -16.64 9.03
C ARG A 33 -37.92 -17.20 10.07
N TRP A 34 -37.42 -18.41 9.88
CA TRP A 34 -36.37 -18.97 10.74
C TRP A 34 -35.08 -18.15 10.70
N LYS A 35 -34.64 -17.71 9.51
CA LYS A 35 -33.48 -16.82 9.38
C LYS A 35 -33.67 -15.50 10.14
N LEU A 36 -34.84 -14.89 10.04
CA LEU A 36 -35.19 -13.69 10.81
C LEU A 36 -35.15 -13.95 12.33
N PHE A 37 -35.71 -15.08 12.77
CA PHE A 37 -35.69 -15.46 14.18
C PHE A 37 -34.27 -15.71 14.70
N ASP A 38 -33.42 -16.41 13.93
CA ASP A 38 -32.02 -16.63 14.33
C ASP A 38 -31.25 -15.31 14.44
N ASN A 39 -31.51 -14.31 13.58
CA ASN A 39 -30.90 -12.99 13.72
C ASN A 39 -31.27 -12.34 15.07
N LEU A 40 -32.54 -12.40 15.48
CA LEU A 40 -32.97 -11.90 16.79
C LEU A 40 -32.30 -12.67 17.94
N ARG A 41 -32.36 -14.00 17.89
CA ARG A 41 -31.73 -14.89 18.89
C ARG A 41 -30.24 -14.61 19.02
N ARG A 42 -29.52 -14.39 17.90
CA ARG A 42 -28.08 -14.10 17.89
C ARG A 42 -27.73 -12.85 18.69
N SER A 43 -28.56 -11.81 18.62
CA SER A 43 -28.37 -10.59 19.41
C SER A 43 -28.57 -10.79 20.93
N LEU A 44 -29.25 -11.87 21.34
CA LEU A 44 -29.47 -12.23 22.75
C LEU A 44 -28.40 -13.16 23.32
N VAL A 45 -27.48 -13.68 22.50
CA VAL A 45 -26.44 -14.62 22.95
C VAL A 45 -25.51 -13.99 23.98
N ALA A 46 -24.95 -12.82 23.70
CA ALA A 46 -24.05 -12.14 24.64
C ALA A 46 -24.75 -11.76 25.96
N PRO A 47 -25.95 -11.14 25.97
CA PRO A 47 -26.71 -10.93 27.20
C PRO A 47 -26.98 -12.22 27.98
N SER A 48 -27.38 -13.29 27.31
CA SER A 48 -27.71 -14.56 27.97
C SER A 48 -26.48 -15.21 28.59
N LEU A 49 -25.34 -15.22 27.88
CA LEU A 49 -24.08 -15.75 28.40
C LEU A 49 -23.57 -14.94 29.59
N LEU A 50 -23.74 -13.62 29.58
CA LEU A 50 -23.37 -12.77 30.72
C LEU A 50 -24.21 -13.13 31.95
N VAL A 51 -25.53 -13.25 31.80
CA VAL A 51 -26.43 -13.64 32.89
C VAL A 51 -26.10 -15.04 33.41
N LEU A 52 -25.88 -16.00 32.50
CA LEU A 52 -25.49 -17.36 32.87
C LEU A 52 -24.18 -17.40 33.65
N LEU A 53 -23.18 -16.57 33.29
CA LEU A 53 -21.92 -16.50 34.02
C LEU A 53 -22.13 -15.97 35.45
N PHE A 54 -22.90 -14.89 35.62
CA PHE A 54 -23.23 -14.37 36.95
C PHE A 54 -24.02 -15.39 37.77
N SER A 55 -25.02 -16.03 37.17
CA SER A 55 -25.82 -17.06 37.85
C SER A 55 -24.98 -18.27 38.25
N THR A 56 -24.07 -18.71 37.38
CA THR A 56 -23.17 -19.85 37.63
C THR A 56 -22.30 -19.61 38.85
N LEU A 57 -21.74 -18.39 39.00
CA LEU A 57 -20.85 -18.07 40.11
C LEU A 57 -21.57 -17.70 41.42
N LEU A 58 -22.78 -17.12 41.34
CA LEU A 58 -23.44 -16.53 42.50
C LEU A 58 -24.62 -17.34 43.06
N TRP A 59 -25.39 -18.03 42.22
CA TRP A 59 -26.73 -18.50 42.61
C TRP A 59 -26.94 -20.01 42.46
N VAL A 60 -26.23 -20.67 41.56
CA VAL A 60 -26.55 -22.06 41.22
C VAL A 60 -25.87 -23.05 42.19
N PRO A 61 -26.55 -24.13 42.64
CA PRO A 61 -25.98 -25.07 43.62
C PRO A 61 -24.72 -25.83 43.15
N ASN A 62 -24.55 -26.04 41.85
CA ASN A 62 -23.39 -26.73 41.28
C ASN A 62 -22.65 -25.87 40.23
N PRO A 63 -21.81 -24.91 40.66
CA PRO A 63 -21.09 -24.03 39.73
C PRO A 63 -20.10 -24.77 38.83
N TRP A 64 -19.53 -25.90 39.27
CA TRP A 64 -18.58 -26.69 38.46
C TRP A 64 -19.23 -27.26 37.21
N TYR A 65 -20.42 -27.85 37.36
CA TYR A 65 -21.18 -28.37 36.23
C TYR A 65 -21.46 -27.28 35.19
N TRP A 66 -21.99 -26.14 35.63
CA TRP A 66 -22.34 -25.03 34.74
C TRP A 66 -21.13 -24.32 34.14
N SER A 67 -20.01 -24.26 34.86
CA SER A 67 -18.73 -23.82 34.30
C SER A 67 -18.25 -24.74 33.18
N GLY A 68 -18.44 -26.06 33.32
CA GLY A 68 -18.18 -27.04 32.26
C GLY A 68 -19.06 -26.82 31.03
N VAL A 69 -20.36 -26.57 31.23
CA VAL A 69 -21.31 -26.27 30.14
C VAL A 69 -20.92 -24.99 29.40
N LEU A 70 -20.59 -23.91 30.11
CA LEU A 70 -20.14 -22.65 29.49
C LEU A 70 -18.84 -22.83 28.70
N THR A 71 -17.90 -23.58 29.27
CA THR A 71 -16.62 -23.93 28.61
C THR A 71 -16.87 -24.69 27.32
N LEU A 72 -17.80 -25.67 27.34
CA LEU A 72 -18.19 -26.42 26.16
C LEU A 72 -18.80 -25.51 25.09
N ILE A 73 -19.73 -24.61 25.47
CA ILE A 73 -20.35 -23.67 24.53
C ILE A 73 -19.31 -22.80 23.81
N TRP A 74 -18.28 -22.32 24.52
CA TRP A 74 -17.24 -21.47 23.93
C TRP A 74 -16.19 -22.24 23.13
N LEU A 75 -15.74 -23.40 23.61
CA LEU A 75 -14.61 -24.11 23.03
C LEU A 75 -15.01 -25.19 22.02
N LEU A 76 -16.22 -25.75 22.09
CA LEU A 76 -16.65 -26.84 21.21
C LEU A 76 -16.53 -26.48 19.71
N PRO A 77 -16.99 -25.30 19.24
CA PRO A 77 -16.84 -24.97 17.81
C PRO A 77 -15.37 -24.88 17.38
N ALA A 78 -14.51 -24.31 18.24
CA ALA A 78 -13.08 -24.20 17.96
C ALA A 78 -12.42 -25.60 17.94
N ALA A 79 -12.75 -26.46 18.91
CA ALA A 79 -12.23 -27.82 19.00
C ALA A 79 -12.63 -28.66 17.78
N LEU A 80 -13.90 -28.63 17.36
CA LEU A 80 -14.38 -29.35 16.17
C LEU A 80 -13.65 -28.89 14.91
N CYS A 81 -13.45 -27.57 14.72
CA CYS A 81 -12.68 -27.08 13.59
C CYS A 81 -11.22 -27.53 13.62
N ILE A 82 -10.56 -27.51 14.78
CA ILE A 82 -9.16 -27.96 14.91
C ILE A 82 -9.04 -29.45 14.60
N ILE A 83 -9.99 -30.28 15.07
CA ILE A 83 -10.04 -31.71 14.78
C ILE A 83 -10.21 -31.93 13.27
N LEU A 84 -11.14 -31.23 12.62
CA LEU A 84 -11.32 -31.30 11.17
C LEU A 84 -10.07 -30.87 10.41
N ASP A 85 -9.38 -29.81 10.87
CA ASP A 85 -8.14 -29.35 10.27
C ASP A 85 -7.04 -30.41 10.40
N LEU A 86 -6.95 -31.13 11.52
CA LEU A 86 -6.01 -32.24 11.72
C LEU A 86 -6.31 -33.43 10.80
N ILE A 87 -7.58 -33.82 10.69
CA ILE A 87 -8.01 -34.99 9.91
C ILE A 87 -7.81 -34.76 8.40
N ASN A 88 -8.16 -33.57 7.88
CA ASN A 88 -8.22 -33.32 6.43
C ASN A 88 -6.86 -33.02 5.76
N LYS A 89 -5.77 -33.71 6.13
CA LYS A 89 -4.41 -33.43 5.61
C LYS A 89 -4.34 -33.66 4.08
N PRO A 90 -3.91 -32.67 3.27
CA PRO A 90 -3.67 -32.87 1.84
C PRO A 90 -2.53 -33.85 1.57
N LEU A 91 -2.68 -34.72 0.56
CA LEU A 91 -1.71 -35.77 0.19
C LEU A 91 -0.28 -35.26 -0.06
N ARG A 92 -0.14 -34.06 -0.64
CA ARG A 92 1.15 -33.48 -1.04
C ARG A 92 1.90 -32.73 0.07
N ARG A 93 1.32 -32.57 1.26
CA ARG A 93 1.89 -31.72 2.31
C ARG A 93 2.68 -32.50 3.37
N THR A 94 3.84 -31.97 3.77
CA THR A 94 4.63 -32.54 4.88
C THR A 94 3.91 -32.39 6.23
N LEU A 95 4.14 -33.32 7.16
CA LEU A 95 3.51 -33.30 8.49
C LEU A 95 3.91 -32.05 9.30
N ARG A 96 5.16 -31.60 9.18
CA ARG A 96 5.67 -30.40 9.86
C ARG A 96 4.93 -29.13 9.44
N GLN A 97 4.76 -28.93 8.13
CA GLN A 97 4.02 -27.77 7.59
C GLN A 97 2.53 -27.82 7.99
N GLN A 98 1.95 -29.02 8.00
CA GLN A 98 0.56 -29.23 8.43
C GLN A 98 0.38 -28.84 9.91
N LEU A 99 1.26 -29.31 10.80
CA LEU A 99 1.18 -29.00 12.22
C LEU A 99 1.34 -27.49 12.47
N MET A 100 2.31 -26.84 11.81
CA MET A 100 2.52 -25.39 11.92
C MET A 100 1.27 -24.57 11.54
N LEU A 101 0.54 -24.98 10.50
CA LEU A 101 -0.68 -24.27 10.13
C LEU A 101 -1.87 -24.58 11.02
N VAL A 102 -2.02 -25.83 11.47
CA VAL A 102 -3.06 -26.18 12.43
C VAL A 102 -2.86 -25.42 13.73
N THR A 103 -1.63 -25.31 14.23
CA THR A 103 -1.34 -24.54 15.46
C THR A 103 -1.60 -23.05 15.26
N ALA A 104 -1.20 -22.47 14.14
CA ALA A 104 -1.52 -21.07 13.81
C ALA A 104 -3.04 -20.83 13.70
N GLY A 105 -3.78 -21.74 13.07
CA GLY A 105 -5.24 -21.69 12.97
C GLY A 105 -5.93 -21.85 14.33
N ALA A 106 -5.48 -22.80 15.14
CA ALA A 106 -5.96 -23.03 16.50
C ALA A 106 -5.76 -21.79 17.37
N MET A 107 -4.57 -21.18 17.33
CA MET A 107 -4.27 -19.95 18.05
C MET A 107 -5.24 -18.83 17.66
N LYS A 108 -5.48 -18.59 16.36
CA LYS A 108 -6.46 -17.59 15.89
C LYS A 108 -7.87 -17.85 16.44
N ARG A 109 -8.35 -19.11 16.41
CA ARG A 109 -9.68 -19.48 16.90
C ARG A 109 -9.79 -19.27 18.41
N VAL A 110 -8.81 -19.72 19.19
CA VAL A 110 -8.77 -19.56 20.65
C VAL A 110 -8.66 -18.07 21.03
N SER A 111 -7.82 -17.29 20.35
CA SER A 111 -7.73 -15.84 20.57
C SER A 111 -9.05 -15.13 20.31
N ARG A 112 -9.82 -15.55 19.29
CA ARG A 112 -11.15 -14.99 19.02
C ARG A 112 -12.16 -15.33 20.11
N VAL A 113 -12.12 -16.56 20.64
CA VAL A 113 -12.95 -16.94 21.79
C VAL A 113 -12.59 -16.09 23.02
N GLY A 114 -11.30 -15.95 23.32
CA GLY A 114 -10.81 -15.12 24.42
C GLY A 114 -11.22 -13.65 24.27
N LEU A 115 -11.10 -13.08 23.06
CA LEU A 115 -11.53 -11.72 22.78
C LEU A 115 -13.05 -11.55 22.99
N ASN A 116 -13.87 -12.46 22.44
CA ASN A 116 -15.32 -12.44 22.65
C ASN A 116 -15.71 -12.53 24.13
N PHE A 117 -14.97 -13.33 24.91
CA PHE A 117 -15.19 -13.46 26.35
C PHE A 117 -14.85 -12.17 27.09
N VAL A 118 -13.71 -11.56 26.77
CA VAL A 118 -13.27 -10.29 27.38
C VAL A 118 -14.22 -9.14 27.02
N LEU A 119 -14.82 -9.15 25.84
CA LEU A 119 -15.78 -8.14 25.37
C LEU A 119 -17.23 -8.41 25.75
N LEU A 120 -17.51 -9.53 26.41
CA LEU A 120 -18.87 -10.02 26.67
C LEU A 120 -19.80 -8.97 27.32
N PRO A 121 -19.39 -8.22 28.38
CA PRO A 121 -20.28 -7.25 29.00
C PRO A 121 -20.64 -6.07 28.07
N HIS A 122 -19.68 -5.58 27.29
CA HIS A 122 -19.90 -4.51 26.32
C HIS A 122 -20.84 -4.95 25.21
N GLU A 123 -20.60 -6.12 24.62
CA GLU A 123 -21.47 -6.69 23.58
C GLU A 123 -22.90 -6.94 24.10
N ALA A 124 -23.03 -7.43 25.34
CA ALA A 124 -24.32 -7.62 25.99
C ALA A 124 -25.07 -6.28 26.15
N GLY A 125 -24.42 -5.28 26.72
CA GLY A 125 -25.01 -3.96 26.92
C GLY A 125 -25.33 -3.22 25.62
N TYR A 126 -24.43 -3.30 24.63
CA TYR A 126 -24.64 -2.73 23.31
C TYR A 126 -25.85 -3.37 22.62
N SER A 127 -25.97 -4.70 22.70
CA SER A 127 -27.10 -5.45 22.16
C SER A 127 -28.41 -5.07 22.86
N LEU A 128 -28.44 -5.11 24.20
CA LEU A 128 -29.63 -4.72 24.98
C LEU A 128 -30.05 -3.28 24.71
N TYR A 129 -29.09 -2.35 24.64
CA TYR A 129 -29.36 -0.95 24.29
C TYR A 129 -30.02 -0.83 22.91
N ALA A 130 -29.45 -1.50 21.90
CA ALA A 130 -30.01 -1.50 20.54
C ALA A 130 -31.42 -2.09 20.50
N ILE A 131 -31.66 -3.19 21.22
CA ILE A 131 -32.96 -3.86 21.31
C ILE A 131 -33.98 -2.93 21.98
N THR A 132 -33.68 -2.43 23.17
CA THR A 132 -34.59 -1.56 23.96
C THR A 132 -34.96 -0.30 23.19
N VAL A 133 -33.99 0.37 22.58
CA VAL A 133 -34.26 1.58 21.77
C VAL A 133 -35.15 1.24 20.57
N THR A 134 -34.92 0.10 19.92
CA THR A 134 -35.71 -0.30 18.75
C THR A 134 -37.15 -0.65 19.15
N LEU A 135 -37.34 -1.43 20.21
CA LEU A 135 -38.66 -1.77 20.74
C LEU A 135 -39.42 -0.53 21.22
N TRP A 136 -38.74 0.40 21.90
CA TRP A 136 -39.30 1.69 22.29
C TRP A 136 -39.76 2.51 21.07
N ARG A 137 -38.93 2.60 20.03
CA ARG A 137 -39.27 3.33 18.80
C ARG A 137 -40.44 2.71 18.06
N LEU A 138 -40.50 1.38 17.96
CA LEU A 138 -41.59 0.68 17.27
C LEU A 138 -42.91 0.70 18.05
N GLY A 139 -42.83 0.49 19.36
CA GLY A 139 -44.01 0.29 20.21
C GLY A 139 -44.58 1.58 20.78
N ILE A 140 -43.75 2.58 21.06
CA ILE A 140 -44.13 3.74 21.88
C ILE A 140 -43.88 5.05 21.14
N SER A 141 -42.63 5.38 20.79
CA SER A 141 -42.34 6.73 20.30
C SER A 141 -42.68 6.96 18.83
N GLN A 142 -42.62 5.93 18.00
CA GLN A 142 -42.83 5.98 16.53
C GLN A 142 -42.01 7.06 15.79
N ARG A 143 -40.95 7.58 16.42
CA ARG A 143 -40.05 8.60 15.87
C ARG A 143 -38.70 8.00 15.50
N ASN A 144 -38.03 8.58 14.50
CA ASN A 144 -36.68 8.21 14.04
C ASN A 144 -36.55 6.72 13.64
N LEU A 145 -37.59 6.18 12.98
CA LEU A 145 -37.61 4.79 12.51
C LEU A 145 -36.63 4.53 11.35
N THR A 146 -36.25 5.57 10.62
CA THR A 146 -35.30 5.53 9.49
C THR A 146 -33.86 5.84 9.89
N GLU A 147 -33.56 6.00 11.18
CA GLU A 147 -32.20 6.27 11.65
C GLU A 147 -31.42 4.95 11.79
N TRP A 148 -30.77 4.53 10.69
CA TRP A 148 -30.06 3.25 10.59
C TRP A 148 -28.65 3.27 11.18
N SER A 149 -28.03 4.43 11.38
CA SER A 149 -26.67 4.57 11.89
C SER A 149 -26.51 5.80 12.78
N ARG A 150 -25.73 5.67 13.87
CA ARG A 150 -25.07 6.81 14.52
C ARG A 150 -23.78 7.09 13.73
N HIS A 151 -23.89 7.56 12.49
CA HIS A 151 -22.70 7.91 11.72
C HIS A 151 -22.40 9.39 11.96
N THR A 152 -21.49 9.69 12.87
CA THR A 152 -20.93 11.04 13.01
C THR A 152 -19.64 11.09 12.19
N PRO A 153 -19.55 11.88 11.10
CA PRO A 153 -18.37 11.95 10.24
C PRO A 153 -17.07 12.40 10.96
N ASP A 154 -17.20 13.05 12.12
CA ASP A 154 -16.08 13.65 12.87
C ASP A 154 -15.20 12.68 13.68
N SER A 155 -15.48 11.37 13.68
CA SER A 155 -14.71 10.41 14.51
C SER A 155 -13.28 10.15 14.02
N PHE A 156 -12.89 10.59 12.82
CA PHE A 156 -11.57 10.28 12.25
C PHE A 156 -10.44 11.21 12.71
N LYS A 157 -10.72 12.43 13.17
CA LYS A 157 -9.69 13.38 13.66
C LYS A 157 -9.39 13.23 15.17
N SER A 158 -9.84 12.13 15.76
CA SER A 158 -9.85 11.96 17.21
C SER A 158 -8.56 11.27 17.68
N THR A 159 -7.70 12.01 18.38
CA THR A 159 -6.48 11.52 19.06
C THR A 159 -6.74 10.23 19.85
N PHE A 160 -6.12 9.11 19.50
CA PHE A 160 -6.24 7.85 20.25
C PHE A 160 -6.07 8.09 21.76
N SER A 161 -7.12 7.85 22.54
CA SER A 161 -7.11 8.03 24.00
C SER A 161 -7.73 6.83 24.68
N VAL A 162 -6.98 6.22 25.58
CA VAL A 162 -7.41 5.07 26.39
C VAL A 162 -8.67 5.40 27.19
N PHE A 163 -8.77 6.64 27.70
CA PHE A 163 -9.95 7.10 28.44
C PHE A 163 -11.25 6.99 27.64
N ARG A 164 -11.21 7.21 26.32
CA ARG A 164 -12.39 7.06 25.47
C ARG A 164 -12.85 5.61 25.35
N PHE A 165 -11.93 4.67 25.31
CA PHE A 165 -12.28 3.24 25.33
C PHE A 165 -12.94 2.87 26.65
N TYR A 166 -12.41 3.34 27.79
CA TYR A 166 -13.04 3.15 29.09
C TYR A 166 -14.44 3.76 29.18
N ARG A 167 -14.65 4.95 28.61
CA ARG A 167 -15.99 5.57 28.53
C ARG A 167 -16.95 4.78 27.63
N ALA A 168 -16.49 4.34 26.46
CA ALA A 168 -17.32 3.58 25.52
C ALA A 168 -17.67 2.18 26.06
N MET A 169 -16.74 1.57 26.78
CA MET A 169 -16.83 0.22 27.34
C MET A 169 -17.02 0.22 28.85
N TYR A 170 -17.68 1.25 29.41
CA TYR A 170 -17.84 1.36 30.87
C TYR A 170 -18.55 0.14 31.49
N LEU A 171 -19.43 -0.53 30.73
CA LEU A 171 -20.12 -1.75 31.16
C LEU A 171 -19.16 -2.91 31.43
N ASN A 172 -18.03 -2.99 30.72
CA ASN A 172 -17.00 -3.98 31.02
C ASN A 172 -16.43 -3.78 32.43
N VAL A 173 -16.11 -2.52 32.78
CA VAL A 173 -15.61 -2.19 34.11
C VAL A 173 -16.69 -2.39 35.17
N ALA A 174 -17.90 -1.90 34.92
CA ALA A 174 -19.01 -2.01 35.86
C ALA A 174 -19.36 -3.49 36.15
N CYS A 175 -19.48 -4.33 35.14
CA CYS A 175 -19.71 -5.76 35.33
C CYS A 175 -18.51 -6.47 35.97
N GLY A 176 -17.28 -6.08 35.65
CA GLY A 176 -16.08 -6.65 36.27
C GLY A 176 -16.03 -6.38 37.78
N VAL A 177 -16.25 -5.12 38.17
CA VAL A 177 -16.32 -4.72 39.58
C VAL A 177 -17.52 -5.37 40.27
N ALA A 178 -18.70 -5.37 39.65
CA ALA A 178 -19.90 -5.98 40.21
C ALA A 178 -19.71 -7.49 40.43
N LEU A 179 -19.10 -8.20 39.49
CA LEU A 179 -18.83 -9.63 39.64
C LEU A 179 -17.94 -9.90 40.85
N ILE A 180 -16.84 -9.16 41.00
CA ILE A 180 -15.90 -9.31 42.13
C ILE A 180 -16.60 -9.04 43.47
N LEU A 181 -17.31 -7.91 43.58
CA LEU A 181 -17.98 -7.51 44.82
C LEU A 181 -19.11 -8.47 45.20
N LEU A 182 -19.94 -8.90 44.23
CA LEU A 182 -21.03 -9.83 44.49
C LEU A 182 -20.48 -11.21 44.86
N THR A 183 -19.43 -11.70 44.20
CA THR A 183 -18.81 -12.98 44.56
C THR A 183 -18.16 -12.92 45.95
N LEU A 184 -17.55 -11.80 46.32
CA LEU A 184 -16.99 -11.60 47.66
C LEU A 184 -18.05 -11.75 48.76
N VAL A 185 -19.25 -11.21 48.53
CA VAL A 185 -20.36 -11.23 49.50
C VAL A 185 -21.08 -12.58 49.51
N PHE A 186 -21.46 -13.10 48.35
CA PHE A 186 -22.38 -14.24 48.25
C PHE A 186 -21.70 -15.59 48.06
N ALA A 187 -20.48 -15.62 47.51
CA ALA A 187 -19.82 -16.86 47.09
C ALA A 187 -18.28 -16.78 47.19
N PRO A 188 -17.70 -16.49 48.37
CA PRO A 188 -16.27 -16.18 48.52
C PRO A 188 -15.34 -17.32 48.07
N LYS A 189 -15.82 -18.57 48.07
CA LYS A 189 -15.09 -19.73 47.53
C LYS A 189 -14.69 -19.57 46.06
N TRP A 190 -15.44 -18.77 45.30
CA TRP A 190 -15.22 -18.53 43.86
C TRP A 190 -14.51 -17.21 43.56
N LEU A 191 -14.09 -16.49 44.59
CA LEU A 191 -13.50 -15.16 44.46
C LEU A 191 -12.29 -15.15 43.53
N THR A 192 -11.42 -16.17 43.60
CA THR A 192 -10.25 -16.27 42.73
C THR A 192 -10.63 -16.30 41.24
N ILE A 193 -11.67 -17.05 40.87
CA ILE A 193 -12.14 -17.13 39.49
C ILE A 193 -12.81 -15.80 39.09
N ALA A 194 -13.65 -15.24 39.96
CA ALA A 194 -14.30 -13.94 39.73
C ALA A 194 -13.28 -12.79 39.58
N LEU A 195 -12.16 -12.83 40.31
CA LEU A 195 -11.07 -11.87 40.18
C LEU A 195 -10.41 -11.94 38.79
N ILE A 196 -10.07 -13.15 38.32
CA ILE A 196 -9.47 -13.32 36.98
C ILE A 196 -10.42 -12.79 35.90
N ILE A 197 -11.70 -13.16 35.96
CA ILE A 197 -12.71 -12.73 34.99
C ILE A 197 -12.94 -11.23 35.09
N GLY A 198 -13.20 -10.71 36.29
CA GLY A 198 -13.51 -9.30 36.52
C GLY A 198 -12.36 -8.37 36.14
N LEU A 199 -11.12 -8.72 36.48
CA LEU A 199 -9.93 -7.98 36.05
C LEU A 199 -9.76 -8.01 34.54
N SER A 200 -9.99 -9.17 33.89
CA SER A 200 -9.92 -9.27 32.42
C SER A 200 -10.93 -8.33 31.74
N TRP A 201 -12.14 -8.20 32.29
CA TRP A 201 -13.15 -7.28 31.79
C TRP A 201 -12.76 -5.83 32.02
N CYS A 202 -12.23 -5.48 33.20
CA CYS A 202 -11.73 -4.15 33.50
C CYS A 202 -10.55 -3.75 32.58
N MET A 203 -9.70 -4.70 32.19
CA MET A 203 -8.57 -4.47 31.27
C MET A 203 -8.97 -4.50 29.77
N ALA A 204 -10.17 -4.95 29.43
CA ALA A 204 -10.65 -5.02 28.05
C ALA A 204 -10.55 -3.69 27.27
N PRO A 205 -10.90 -2.52 27.85
CA PRO A 205 -10.79 -1.25 27.13
C PRO A 205 -9.33 -0.89 26.82
N LEU A 206 -8.40 -1.22 27.72
CA LEU A 206 -6.97 -1.06 27.48
C LEU A 206 -6.50 -1.97 26.34
N LEU A 207 -6.90 -3.24 26.35
CA LEU A 207 -6.58 -4.20 25.29
C LEU A 207 -7.10 -3.72 23.93
N LEU A 208 -8.35 -3.27 23.84
CA LEU A 208 -8.91 -2.76 22.58
C LEU A 208 -8.25 -1.45 22.15
N SER A 209 -7.88 -0.58 23.08
CA SER A 209 -7.15 0.65 22.75
C SER A 209 -5.78 0.34 22.13
N TRP A 210 -5.13 -0.74 22.59
CA TRP A 210 -3.86 -1.21 22.03
C TRP A 210 -4.06 -1.88 20.66
N LEU A 211 -5.06 -2.77 20.53
CA LEU A 211 -5.38 -3.43 19.26
C LEU A 211 -5.86 -2.46 18.16
N SER A 212 -6.45 -1.33 18.55
CA SER A 212 -6.96 -0.32 17.60
C SER A 212 -5.87 0.65 17.12
N ARG A 213 -4.64 0.58 17.63
CA ARG A 213 -3.55 1.46 17.18
C ARG A 213 -3.29 1.24 15.69
N THR A 214 -3.02 2.33 14.98
CA THR A 214 -2.60 2.26 13.58
C THR A 214 -1.35 1.39 13.49
N PRO A 215 -1.34 0.31 12.68
CA PRO A 215 -0.17 -0.54 12.56
C PRO A 215 1.03 0.28 12.12
N ALA A 216 2.16 0.13 12.80
CA ALA A 216 3.39 0.82 12.41
C ALA A 216 3.88 0.27 11.06
N ARG A 217 4.36 1.15 10.18
CA ARG A 217 5.00 0.73 8.93
C ARG A 217 6.32 0.06 9.30
N LYS A 218 6.45 -1.24 9.02
CA LYS A 218 7.70 -1.96 9.24
C LYS A 218 8.64 -1.67 8.07
N ALA A 219 9.71 -0.91 8.32
CA ALA A 219 10.75 -0.71 7.32
C ALA A 219 11.45 -2.04 7.02
N PHE A 220 11.68 -2.32 5.74
CA PHE A 220 12.51 -3.44 5.33
C PHE A 220 13.98 -3.08 5.59
N LEU A 221 14.65 -3.93 6.37
CA LEU A 221 16.07 -3.80 6.69
C LEU A 221 16.80 -4.95 5.98
N PRO A 222 17.39 -4.72 4.79
CA PRO A 222 18.11 -5.75 4.07
C PRO A 222 19.41 -6.15 4.78
N THR A 223 19.79 -7.42 4.67
CA THR A 223 21.18 -7.83 4.96
C THR A 223 22.16 -7.16 3.98
N PRO A 224 23.47 -7.09 4.28
CA PRO A 224 24.45 -6.52 3.35
C PRO A 224 24.40 -7.14 1.95
N GLU A 225 24.22 -8.46 1.85
CA GLU A 225 24.14 -9.21 0.60
C GLU A 225 22.84 -8.86 -0.16
N GLN A 226 21.72 -8.77 0.57
CA GLN A 226 20.45 -8.34 -0.01
C GLN A 226 20.52 -6.90 -0.50
N LYS A 227 21.15 -6.00 0.26
CA LYS A 227 21.35 -4.59 -0.14
C LYS A 227 22.17 -4.53 -1.42
N GLN A 228 23.28 -5.27 -1.49
CA GLN A 228 24.13 -5.32 -2.68
C GLN A 228 23.36 -5.85 -3.89
N LEU A 229 22.62 -6.95 -3.75
CA LEU A 229 21.79 -7.50 -4.83
C LEU A 229 20.76 -6.47 -5.31
N LEU A 230 19.99 -5.88 -4.40
CA LEU A 230 18.94 -4.93 -4.75
C LEU A 230 19.50 -3.68 -5.43
N ARG A 231 20.63 -3.15 -4.95
CA ARG A 231 21.30 -1.98 -5.54
C ARG A 231 21.90 -2.27 -6.91
N GLN A 232 22.49 -3.45 -7.08
CA GLN A 232 22.99 -3.89 -8.38
C GLN A 232 21.83 -4.03 -9.39
N THR A 233 20.77 -4.73 -8.98
CA THR A 233 19.58 -4.90 -9.81
C THR A 233 18.90 -3.58 -10.13
N SER A 234 18.82 -2.63 -9.19
CA SER A 234 18.27 -1.30 -9.48
C SER A 234 19.10 -0.54 -10.51
N ARG A 235 20.44 -0.65 -10.46
CA ARG A 235 21.31 -0.02 -11.46
C ARG A 235 21.14 -0.63 -12.85
N GLU A 236 21.06 -1.96 -12.93
CA GLU A 236 20.79 -2.71 -14.16
C GLU A 236 19.40 -2.38 -14.74
N ILE A 237 18.37 -2.27 -13.90
CA ILE A 237 17.01 -1.83 -14.31
C ILE A 237 17.04 -0.38 -14.81
N TRP A 238 17.71 0.54 -14.11
CA TRP A 238 17.81 1.93 -14.54
C TRP A 238 18.44 2.08 -15.93
N ALA A 239 19.42 1.23 -16.26
CA ALA A 239 20.07 1.23 -17.57
C ALA A 239 19.08 0.99 -18.74
N PHE A 240 17.94 0.34 -18.49
CA PHE A 240 16.85 0.24 -19.48
C PHE A 240 16.36 1.63 -19.91
N PHE A 241 16.03 2.50 -18.95
CA PHE A 241 15.53 3.85 -19.25
C PHE A 241 16.61 4.78 -19.81
N GLU A 242 17.87 4.57 -19.46
CA GLU A 242 18.99 5.30 -20.07
C GLU A 242 19.18 4.91 -21.54
N THR A 243 18.97 3.63 -21.87
CA THR A 243 19.20 3.09 -23.21
C THR A 243 18.03 3.37 -24.14
N PHE A 244 16.79 3.23 -23.66
CA PHE A 244 15.61 3.20 -24.54
C PHE A 244 14.76 4.47 -24.52
N ALA A 245 14.72 5.24 -23.42
CA ALA A 245 14.00 6.51 -23.39
C ALA A 245 14.93 7.64 -23.89
N THR A 246 15.05 7.75 -25.22
CA THR A 246 15.96 8.65 -25.92
C THR A 246 15.22 9.64 -26.81
N ALA A 247 15.92 10.64 -27.36
CA ALA A 247 15.34 11.59 -28.31
C ALA A 247 14.66 10.93 -29.52
N ASN A 248 15.19 9.81 -30.03
CA ASN A 248 14.60 9.09 -31.17
C ASN A 248 13.23 8.47 -30.85
N GLU A 249 13.01 8.13 -29.59
CA GLU A 249 11.76 7.56 -29.07
C GLU A 249 10.95 8.65 -28.32
N ASN A 250 11.20 9.94 -28.62
CA ASN A 250 10.57 11.09 -27.98
C ASN A 250 10.62 11.06 -26.44
N TRP A 251 11.69 10.49 -25.87
CA TRP A 251 11.89 10.32 -24.43
C TRP A 251 10.78 9.49 -23.75
N LEU A 252 10.12 8.62 -24.52
CA LEU A 252 9.13 7.65 -24.04
C LEU A 252 9.77 6.26 -23.93
N PRO A 253 9.46 5.48 -22.88
CA PRO A 253 9.95 4.11 -22.77
C PRO A 253 9.20 3.18 -23.75
N PRO A 254 9.87 2.22 -24.39
CA PRO A 254 9.19 1.18 -25.16
C PRO A 254 8.44 0.22 -24.23
N ASP A 255 7.42 -0.45 -24.77
CA ASP A 255 6.62 -1.45 -24.07
C ASP A 255 7.45 -2.66 -23.64
N ASN A 256 8.28 -3.15 -24.56
CA ASN A 256 9.22 -4.21 -24.26
C ASN A 256 10.45 -4.12 -25.17
N TYR A 257 11.55 -4.66 -24.65
CA TYR A 257 12.74 -4.99 -25.43
C TYR A 257 12.95 -6.50 -25.33
N GLN A 258 13.09 -7.14 -26.49
CA GLN A 258 13.37 -8.55 -26.59
C GLN A 258 14.84 -8.73 -26.96
N GLU A 259 15.59 -9.49 -26.16
CA GLU A 259 16.99 -9.82 -26.45
C GLU A 259 17.15 -11.07 -27.33
N ILE A 260 16.27 -12.06 -27.13
CA ILE A 260 16.34 -13.39 -27.75
C ILE A 260 15.02 -13.66 -28.49
N PRO A 261 15.03 -14.20 -29.72
CA PRO A 261 16.20 -14.66 -30.49
C PRO A 261 17.05 -13.54 -31.10
N GLU A 262 16.46 -12.36 -31.33
CA GLU A 262 17.15 -11.18 -31.86
C GLU A 262 16.72 -9.91 -31.12
N PRO A 263 17.62 -8.90 -30.98
CA PRO A 263 17.31 -7.60 -30.42
C PRO A 263 16.17 -6.89 -31.15
N LYS A 264 15.01 -6.75 -30.49
CA LYS A 264 13.86 -6.04 -31.03
C LYS A 264 13.23 -5.12 -30.00
N ILE A 265 13.07 -3.85 -30.39
CA ILE A 265 12.37 -2.84 -29.60
C ILE A 265 10.93 -2.78 -30.08
N ALA A 266 9.97 -2.86 -29.15
CA ALA A 266 8.59 -2.52 -29.45
C ALA A 266 8.45 -1.00 -29.40
N HIS A 267 8.42 -0.35 -30.58
CA HIS A 267 8.26 1.10 -30.73
C HIS A 267 6.83 1.58 -30.39
N ARG A 268 6.34 1.18 -29.22
CA ARG A 268 5.07 1.59 -28.66
C ARG A 268 5.18 1.76 -27.16
N THR A 269 4.33 2.59 -26.57
CA THR A 269 4.28 2.80 -25.12
C THR A 269 2.85 2.88 -24.63
N SER A 270 2.68 2.71 -23.31
CA SER A 270 1.40 2.78 -22.62
C SER A 270 1.40 3.84 -21.52
N PRO A 271 0.23 4.32 -21.07
CA PRO A 271 0.14 5.28 -19.97
C PRO A 271 0.83 4.78 -18.69
N THR A 272 0.68 3.48 -18.38
CA THR A 272 1.36 2.86 -17.23
C THR A 272 2.89 2.92 -17.38
N ASN A 273 3.42 2.58 -18.56
CA ASN A 273 4.87 2.60 -18.82
C ASN A 273 5.44 4.02 -18.71
N ILE A 274 4.74 5.01 -19.26
CA ILE A 274 5.11 6.43 -19.15
C ILE A 274 5.18 6.85 -17.68
N GLY A 275 4.12 6.56 -16.90
CA GLY A 275 4.08 6.90 -15.48
C GLY A 275 5.21 6.25 -14.67
N LEU A 276 5.51 4.97 -14.93
CA LEU A 276 6.63 4.25 -14.30
C LEU A 276 7.98 4.84 -14.70
N SER A 277 8.20 5.16 -15.97
CA SER A 277 9.46 5.74 -16.44
C SER A 277 9.71 7.12 -15.84
N LEU A 278 8.66 7.94 -15.69
CA LEU A 278 8.75 9.24 -15.02
C LEU A 278 9.14 9.09 -13.54
N LEU A 279 8.54 8.15 -12.81
CA LEU A 279 8.96 7.82 -11.43
C LEU A 279 10.37 7.22 -11.36
N ALA A 280 10.79 6.47 -12.37
CA ALA A 280 12.14 5.91 -12.42
C ALA A 280 13.21 7.02 -12.48
N ASN A 281 12.92 8.17 -13.11
CA ASN A 281 13.84 9.33 -13.08
C ASN A 281 14.05 9.85 -11.65
N LEU A 282 12.98 9.97 -10.86
CA LEU A 282 13.07 10.39 -9.45
C LEU A 282 13.82 9.34 -8.61
N THR A 283 13.50 8.06 -8.83
CA THR A 283 14.17 6.94 -8.15
C THR A 283 15.67 6.91 -8.47
N ALA A 284 16.06 7.19 -9.71
CA ALA A 284 17.46 7.25 -10.11
C ALA A 284 18.23 8.37 -9.39
N TRP A 285 17.56 9.47 -9.04
CA TRP A 285 18.14 10.51 -8.20
C TRP A 285 18.28 10.06 -6.74
N ASP A 286 17.27 9.38 -6.18
CA ASP A 286 17.34 8.80 -4.83
C ASP A 286 18.49 7.79 -4.67
N PHE A 287 18.83 7.05 -5.74
CA PHE A 287 19.97 6.12 -5.75
C PHE A 287 21.32 6.77 -6.04
N GLY A 288 21.36 8.05 -6.44
CA GLY A 288 22.58 8.76 -6.83
C GLY A 288 23.09 8.42 -8.24
N TYR A 289 22.22 7.93 -9.13
CA TYR A 289 22.58 7.59 -10.51
C TYR A 289 22.63 8.82 -11.43
N ILE A 290 21.74 9.80 -11.22
CA ILE A 290 21.71 11.05 -11.98
C ILE A 290 21.53 12.26 -11.05
N PRO A 291 22.08 13.43 -11.40
CA PRO A 291 21.85 14.65 -10.63
C PRO A 291 20.43 15.22 -10.84
N GLY A 292 19.97 16.05 -9.91
CA GLY A 292 18.65 16.67 -9.96
C GLY A 292 18.40 17.44 -11.25
N GLY A 293 19.41 18.12 -11.79
CA GLY A 293 19.30 18.79 -13.08
C GLY A 293 18.93 17.89 -14.26
N THR A 294 19.47 16.67 -14.31
CA THR A 294 19.15 15.66 -15.33
C THR A 294 17.74 15.11 -15.13
N VAL A 295 17.28 14.93 -13.88
CA VAL A 295 15.90 14.52 -13.58
C VAL A 295 14.91 15.50 -14.19
N LEU A 296 15.07 16.80 -13.90
CA LEU A 296 14.18 17.84 -14.39
C LEU A 296 14.18 17.88 -15.93
N GLN A 297 15.35 17.76 -16.56
CA GLN A 297 15.46 17.72 -18.02
C GLN A 297 14.69 16.54 -18.63
N ARG A 298 14.90 15.32 -18.12
CA ARG A 298 14.25 14.11 -18.64
C ARG A 298 12.73 14.17 -18.47
N ILE A 299 12.24 14.63 -17.31
CA ILE A 299 10.81 14.81 -17.08
C ILE A 299 10.23 15.86 -18.03
N THR A 300 10.90 17.02 -18.18
CA THR A 300 10.47 18.07 -19.11
C THR A 300 10.31 17.50 -20.53
N GLN A 301 11.33 16.80 -21.02
CA GLN A 301 11.34 16.21 -22.36
C GLN A 301 10.21 15.19 -22.57
N THR A 302 9.93 14.34 -21.58
CA THR A 302 8.80 13.40 -21.65
C THR A 302 7.46 14.14 -21.65
N LEU A 303 7.29 15.16 -20.80
CA LEU A 303 6.05 15.95 -20.77
C LEU A 303 5.85 16.76 -22.07
N ASP A 304 6.93 17.24 -22.70
CA ASP A 304 6.86 17.94 -23.99
C ASP A 304 6.35 17.02 -25.11
N SER A 305 6.62 15.71 -24.99
CA SER A 305 6.05 14.70 -25.87
C SER A 305 4.58 14.43 -25.55
N LEU A 306 4.22 14.34 -24.25
CA LEU A 306 2.82 14.18 -23.85
C LEU A 306 1.96 15.34 -24.35
N ASP A 307 2.42 16.59 -24.24
CA ASP A 307 1.65 17.76 -24.68
C ASP A 307 1.31 17.73 -26.18
N LYS A 308 2.06 16.97 -26.99
CA LYS A 308 1.84 16.80 -28.43
C LYS A 308 0.95 15.60 -28.76
N MET A 309 0.77 14.67 -27.83
CA MET A 309 -0.01 13.44 -28.05
C MET A 309 -1.51 13.74 -28.01
N GLU A 310 -2.26 13.02 -28.84
CA GLU A 310 -3.73 13.08 -28.81
C GLU A 310 -4.26 12.52 -27.49
N HIS A 311 -5.23 13.19 -26.85
CA HIS A 311 -5.89 12.73 -25.63
C HIS A 311 -7.39 12.61 -25.83
N TYR A 312 -8.04 11.73 -25.06
CA TYR A 312 -9.49 11.62 -24.98
C TYR A 312 -9.96 11.94 -23.56
N ARG A 313 -10.62 13.10 -23.36
CA ARG A 313 -11.10 13.56 -22.04
C ARG A 313 -10.00 13.55 -20.95
N GLY A 314 -8.80 13.97 -21.32
CA GLY A 314 -7.61 13.95 -20.46
C GLY A 314 -6.92 12.59 -20.35
N HIS A 315 -7.52 11.51 -20.86
CA HIS A 315 -6.87 10.20 -20.90
C HIS A 315 -5.94 10.08 -22.10
N LEU A 316 -4.81 9.40 -21.90
CA LEU A 316 -4.05 8.81 -22.98
C LEU A 316 -4.71 7.50 -23.46
N TYR A 317 -4.56 7.18 -24.73
CA TYR A 317 -4.89 5.87 -25.28
C TYR A 317 -3.91 4.79 -24.77
N ASN A 318 -4.31 3.52 -24.86
CA ASN A 318 -3.51 2.38 -24.41
C ASN A 318 -2.14 2.33 -25.11
N TRP A 319 -2.10 2.63 -26.40
CA TRP A 319 -0.90 2.49 -27.20
C TRP A 319 -0.63 3.71 -28.08
N TYR A 320 0.61 4.17 -28.04
CA TYR A 320 1.17 5.16 -28.97
C TYR A 320 2.46 4.65 -29.56
N ASP A 321 2.72 4.96 -30.82
CA ASP A 321 4.03 4.77 -31.43
C ASP A 321 5.01 5.80 -30.84
N THR A 322 6.14 5.31 -30.30
CA THR A 322 7.10 6.14 -29.55
C THR A 322 7.88 7.09 -30.45
N ARG A 323 7.93 6.88 -31.76
CA ARG A 323 8.69 7.70 -32.71
C ARG A 323 7.84 8.79 -33.34
N THR A 324 6.58 8.46 -33.64
CA THR A 324 5.64 9.33 -34.34
C THR A 324 4.65 10.02 -33.41
N LEU A 325 4.56 9.60 -32.14
CA LEU A 325 3.56 10.05 -31.16
C LEU A 325 2.11 9.78 -31.58
N SER A 326 1.90 8.98 -32.63
CA SER A 326 0.58 8.68 -33.16
C SER A 326 -0.09 7.58 -32.33
N PRO A 327 -1.39 7.72 -32.01
CA PRO A 327 -2.11 6.66 -31.32
C PRO A 327 -2.25 5.42 -32.22
N LEU A 328 -2.07 4.24 -31.65
CA LEU A 328 -2.21 2.98 -32.36
C LEU A 328 -3.66 2.50 -32.30
N SER A 329 -4.16 1.93 -33.40
CA SER A 329 -5.50 1.36 -33.46
C SER A 329 -5.55 -0.01 -32.76
N PRO A 330 -6.64 -0.32 -32.03
CA PRO A 330 -7.78 0.55 -31.75
C PRO A 330 -7.44 1.64 -30.72
N ARG A 331 -7.98 2.85 -30.92
CA ARG A 331 -7.88 3.95 -29.94
C ARG A 331 -8.72 3.63 -28.72
N TYR A 332 -8.06 3.05 -27.72
CA TYR A 332 -8.71 2.49 -26.54
C TYR A 332 -8.24 3.20 -25.27
N VAL A 333 -9.17 3.63 -24.42
CA VAL A 333 -8.88 4.18 -23.09
C VAL A 333 -9.05 3.09 -22.04
N SER A 334 -7.96 2.78 -21.35
CA SER A 334 -7.92 1.77 -20.27
C SER A 334 -8.11 2.44 -18.91
N SER A 335 -9.06 1.93 -18.11
CA SER A 335 -9.31 2.44 -16.76
C SER A 335 -8.09 2.29 -15.87
N VAL A 336 -7.44 1.12 -15.91
CA VAL A 336 -6.28 0.82 -15.06
C VAL A 336 -5.03 1.56 -15.49
N ASP A 337 -4.76 1.67 -16.80
CA ASP A 337 -3.56 2.37 -17.26
C ASP A 337 -3.64 3.86 -16.94
N SER A 338 -4.82 4.44 -17.12
CA SER A 338 -5.10 5.82 -16.74
C SER A 338 -4.92 6.05 -15.24
N GLY A 339 -5.48 5.16 -14.41
CA GLY A 339 -5.38 5.29 -12.95
C GLY A 339 -3.98 5.06 -12.40
N ASN A 340 -3.23 4.10 -12.97
CA ASN A 340 -1.82 3.87 -12.67
C ASN A 340 -1.00 5.11 -13.01
N MET A 341 -1.14 5.64 -14.23
CA MET A 341 -0.47 6.86 -14.66
C MET A 341 -0.80 8.03 -13.73
N ALA A 342 -2.09 8.30 -13.46
CA ALA A 342 -2.49 9.38 -12.57
C ALA A 342 -1.88 9.25 -11.17
N GLY A 343 -1.87 8.05 -10.59
CA GLY A 343 -1.22 7.78 -9.30
C GLY A 343 0.29 8.04 -9.33
N HIS A 344 0.97 7.64 -10.42
CA HIS A 344 2.39 7.88 -10.62
C HIS A 344 2.72 9.37 -10.79
N LEU A 345 1.95 10.11 -11.60
CA LEU A 345 2.15 11.55 -11.82
C LEU A 345 1.94 12.36 -10.53
N LEU A 346 0.89 12.04 -9.77
CA LEU A 346 0.65 12.68 -8.46
C LEU A 346 1.79 12.39 -7.47
N THR A 347 2.33 11.17 -7.47
CA THR A 347 3.48 10.81 -6.63
C THR A 347 4.74 11.55 -7.05
N LEU A 348 4.99 11.63 -8.37
CA LEU A 348 6.14 12.36 -8.92
C LEU A 348 6.08 13.84 -8.56
N ARG A 349 4.90 14.46 -8.64
CA ARG A 349 4.67 15.86 -8.26
C ARG A 349 5.14 16.13 -6.84
N GLU A 350 4.73 15.31 -5.87
CA GLU A 350 5.15 15.46 -4.47
C GLU A 350 6.66 15.21 -4.30
N GLY A 351 7.24 14.29 -5.07
CA GLY A 351 8.68 14.07 -5.12
C GLY A 351 9.46 15.30 -5.60
N LEU A 352 9.02 15.92 -6.70
CA LEU A 352 9.61 17.17 -7.20
C LEU A 352 9.46 18.32 -6.20
N SER A 353 8.34 18.38 -5.49
CA SER A 353 8.14 19.36 -4.42
C SER A 353 9.18 19.22 -3.32
N ALA A 354 9.43 17.98 -2.88
CA ALA A 354 10.40 17.67 -1.84
C ALA A 354 11.84 18.04 -2.26
N MET A 355 12.19 17.93 -3.55
CA MET A 355 13.52 18.32 -4.06
C MET A 355 13.90 19.77 -3.75
N ARG A 356 12.94 20.67 -3.54
CA ARG A 356 13.21 22.08 -3.18
C ARG A 356 13.91 22.22 -1.83
N HIS A 357 13.62 21.31 -0.91
CA HIS A 357 14.02 21.38 0.49
C HIS A 357 15.04 20.31 0.89
N GLN A 358 15.35 19.39 -0.03
CA GLN A 358 16.42 18.42 0.16
C GLN A 358 17.77 19.01 -0.30
N PRO A 359 18.89 18.54 0.27
CA PRO A 359 20.23 18.92 -0.19
C PRO A 359 20.37 18.69 -1.70
N VAL A 360 20.98 19.66 -2.42
CA VAL A 360 21.20 19.52 -3.89
C VAL A 360 22.01 18.28 -4.24
N PHE A 361 22.85 17.84 -3.32
CA PHE A 361 23.62 16.61 -3.40
C PHE A 361 23.68 15.94 -2.05
N ASN A 362 23.67 14.60 -2.07
CA ASN A 362 24.01 13.78 -0.91
C ASN A 362 25.31 13.01 -1.24
N PRO A 363 26.46 13.40 -0.66
CA PRO A 363 27.75 12.76 -0.93
C PRO A 363 27.72 11.23 -0.77
N GLN A 364 27.02 10.73 0.25
CA GLN A 364 26.91 9.30 0.49
C GLN A 364 26.15 8.60 -0.65
N LEU A 365 24.99 9.15 -1.06
CA LEU A 365 24.20 8.55 -2.14
C LEU A 365 24.94 8.58 -3.48
N ILE A 366 25.69 9.64 -3.79
CA ILE A 366 26.52 9.71 -5.00
C ILE A 366 27.56 8.59 -5.02
N VAL A 367 28.27 8.41 -3.90
CA VAL A 367 29.30 7.37 -3.79
C VAL A 367 28.68 5.97 -3.85
N GLU A 368 27.54 5.76 -3.20
CA GLU A 368 26.80 4.49 -3.31
C GLU A 368 26.34 4.25 -4.76
N GLY A 369 25.84 5.27 -5.47
CA GLY A 369 25.39 5.18 -6.85
C GLY A 369 26.52 4.91 -7.86
N LEU A 370 27.70 5.53 -7.67
CA LEU A 370 28.91 5.23 -8.44
C LEU A 370 29.42 3.82 -8.14
N SER A 371 29.38 3.42 -6.87
CA SER A 371 29.76 2.08 -6.44
C SER A 371 28.90 1.01 -7.10
N ASP A 372 27.60 1.24 -7.28
CA ASP A 372 26.71 0.31 -7.98
C ASP A 372 27.16 0.11 -9.44
N THR A 373 27.41 1.20 -10.18
CA THR A 373 27.89 1.13 -11.57
C THR A 373 29.24 0.41 -11.66
N LEU A 374 30.17 0.70 -10.74
CA LEU A 374 31.47 0.03 -10.68
C LEU A 374 31.33 -1.47 -10.38
N SER A 375 30.40 -1.87 -9.50
CA SER A 375 30.17 -3.29 -9.17
C SER A 375 29.65 -4.07 -10.36
N VAL A 376 28.79 -3.45 -11.19
CA VAL A 376 28.32 -4.05 -12.43
C VAL A 376 29.48 -4.18 -13.43
N LEU A 377 30.31 -3.16 -13.58
CA LEU A 377 31.50 -3.20 -14.44
C LEU A 377 32.49 -4.31 -14.02
N GLU A 378 32.80 -4.40 -12.73
CA GLU A 378 33.70 -5.41 -12.18
C GLU A 378 33.17 -6.83 -12.43
N LYS A 379 31.85 -7.04 -12.30
CA LYS A 379 31.19 -8.32 -12.61
C LYS A 379 31.38 -8.71 -14.08
N TYR A 380 31.17 -7.80 -15.02
CA TYR A 380 31.26 -8.11 -16.45
C TYR A 380 32.69 -8.18 -16.98
N TRP A 381 33.61 -7.40 -16.40
CA TRP A 381 35.03 -7.47 -16.78
C TRP A 381 35.73 -8.72 -16.22
N GLY A 382 35.39 -9.10 -14.99
CA GLY A 382 35.98 -10.25 -14.32
C GLY A 382 37.49 -10.10 -14.06
N TYR A 383 38.25 -11.19 -14.19
CA TYR A 383 39.67 -11.24 -13.82
C TYR A 383 40.59 -10.38 -14.72
N LYS A 384 40.14 -10.01 -15.92
CA LYS A 384 40.90 -9.17 -16.88
C LYS A 384 40.78 -7.67 -16.62
N ALA A 385 40.07 -7.27 -15.56
CA ALA A 385 39.87 -5.87 -15.20
C ALA A 385 41.18 -5.08 -15.17
N PRO A 386 41.29 -3.95 -15.89
CA PRO A 386 42.49 -3.14 -15.93
C PRO A 386 42.75 -2.47 -14.58
N ALA A 387 44.00 -2.06 -14.36
CA ALA A 387 44.38 -1.35 -13.14
C ALA A 387 43.56 -0.06 -12.92
N SER A 388 43.14 0.61 -13.99
CA SER A 388 42.27 1.80 -13.94
C SER A 388 40.93 1.53 -13.26
N LEU A 389 40.32 0.36 -13.44
CA LEU A 389 39.07 -0.01 -12.76
C LEU A 389 39.30 -0.17 -11.23
N ARG A 390 40.43 -0.77 -10.84
CA ARG A 390 40.80 -0.88 -9.41
C ARG A 390 41.08 0.48 -8.79
N LEU A 391 41.74 1.38 -9.51
CA LEU A 391 41.99 2.75 -9.07
C LEU A 391 40.67 3.53 -8.89
N LEU A 392 39.72 3.37 -9.81
CA LEU A 392 38.37 3.95 -9.69
C LEU A 392 37.65 3.45 -8.43
N ARG A 393 37.72 2.16 -8.12
CA ARG A 393 37.15 1.59 -6.90
C ARG A 393 37.76 2.20 -5.63
N ILE A 394 39.09 2.30 -5.58
CA ILE A 394 39.81 2.92 -4.45
C ILE A 394 39.42 4.39 -4.30
N ASP A 395 39.38 5.12 -5.42
CA ASP A 395 38.99 6.52 -5.42
C ASP A 395 37.52 6.71 -4.99
N CYS A 396 36.61 5.81 -5.40
CA CYS A 396 35.20 5.82 -5.00
C CYS A 396 35.02 5.56 -3.50
N LEU A 397 35.69 4.53 -2.95
CA LEU A 397 35.59 4.20 -1.52
C LEU A 397 36.16 5.32 -0.63
N SER A 398 37.28 5.92 -1.04
CA SER A 398 37.86 7.05 -0.32
C SER A 398 37.02 8.33 -0.43
N ALA A 399 36.18 8.47 -1.46
CA ALA A 399 35.28 9.62 -1.58
C ALA A 399 34.19 9.65 -0.50
N ALA A 400 33.79 8.49 0.04
CA ALA A 400 32.75 8.39 1.06
C ALA A 400 33.11 9.10 2.37
N SER A 401 34.41 9.22 2.69
CA SER A 401 34.91 9.82 3.93
C SER A 401 35.45 11.25 3.76
N LEU A 402 35.40 11.81 2.55
CA LEU A 402 35.91 13.15 2.29
C LEU A 402 34.88 14.23 2.68
N PRO A 403 35.33 15.40 3.18
CA PRO A 403 34.50 16.58 3.28
C PRO A 403 33.92 16.95 1.92
N ALA A 404 32.68 17.45 1.91
CA ALA A 404 31.96 17.75 0.67
C ALA A 404 32.74 18.70 -0.26
N GLY A 405 33.45 19.70 0.28
CA GLY A 405 34.26 20.63 -0.51
C GLY A 405 35.41 19.98 -1.32
N GLN A 406 35.81 18.74 -0.99
CA GLN A 406 36.86 18.01 -1.71
C GLN A 406 36.32 16.99 -2.72
N LEU A 407 35.00 16.74 -2.72
CA LEU A 407 34.40 15.68 -3.52
C LEU A 407 34.55 15.92 -5.02
N LEU A 408 34.35 17.16 -5.50
CA LEU A 408 34.51 17.51 -6.92
C LEU A 408 35.90 17.14 -7.47
N ARG A 409 36.96 17.46 -6.71
CA ARG A 409 38.34 17.12 -7.11
C ARG A 409 38.51 15.61 -7.26
N LYS A 410 37.89 14.84 -6.37
CA LYS A 410 37.91 13.38 -6.41
C LYS A 410 37.13 12.82 -7.60
N LEU A 411 35.94 13.35 -7.89
CA LEU A 411 35.14 12.98 -9.05
C LEU A 411 35.85 13.29 -10.37
N ARG A 412 36.51 14.46 -10.49
CA ARG A 412 37.34 14.80 -11.65
C ARG A 412 38.53 13.87 -11.81
N LYS A 413 39.16 13.44 -10.71
CA LYS A 413 40.22 12.43 -10.76
C LYS A 413 39.68 11.09 -11.30
N MET A 414 38.52 10.65 -10.82
CA MET A 414 37.85 9.44 -11.36
C MET A 414 37.55 9.59 -12.85
N GLN A 415 37.06 10.76 -13.29
CA GLN A 415 36.81 11.04 -14.70
C GLN A 415 38.08 10.89 -15.55
N SER A 416 39.25 11.32 -15.06
CA SER A 416 40.52 11.14 -15.78
C SER A 416 40.92 9.66 -15.95
N HIS A 417 40.66 8.82 -14.94
CA HIS A 417 40.91 7.37 -15.04
C HIS A 417 40.00 6.68 -16.05
N CYS A 418 38.83 7.25 -16.35
CA CYS A 418 37.91 6.67 -17.32
C CYS A 418 38.44 6.74 -18.77
N HIS A 419 39.43 7.59 -19.08
CA HIS A 419 39.97 7.68 -20.44
C HIS A 419 40.65 6.36 -20.88
N ASP A 420 41.57 5.85 -20.06
CA ASP A 420 42.21 4.54 -20.28
C ASP A 420 41.18 3.40 -20.24
N LEU A 421 40.22 3.47 -19.31
CA LEU A 421 39.16 2.47 -19.20
C LEU A 421 38.31 2.38 -20.48
N THR A 422 37.94 3.53 -21.05
CA THR A 422 37.13 3.62 -22.28
C THR A 422 37.88 2.98 -23.46
N GLN A 423 39.15 3.33 -23.66
CA GLN A 423 39.97 2.75 -24.73
C GLN A 423 40.05 1.23 -24.64
N ARG A 424 40.25 0.68 -23.44
CA ARG A 424 40.32 -0.77 -23.22
C ARG A 424 38.96 -1.46 -23.36
N SER A 425 37.86 -0.76 -23.01
CA SER A 425 36.51 -1.33 -23.07
C SER A 425 36.08 -1.68 -24.49
N HIS A 426 36.56 -0.94 -25.51
CA HIS A 426 36.30 -1.23 -26.93
C HIS A 426 36.94 -2.53 -27.42
N LEU A 427 37.94 -3.05 -26.71
CA LEU A 427 38.63 -4.31 -27.05
C LEU A 427 38.02 -5.53 -26.33
N GLU A 428 37.01 -5.31 -25.48
CA GLU A 428 36.35 -6.35 -24.68
C GLU A 428 34.96 -6.67 -25.27
N SER A 429 33.95 -6.90 -24.42
CA SER A 429 32.57 -7.15 -24.85
C SER A 429 31.76 -5.85 -24.96
N THR A 430 30.71 -5.88 -25.81
CA THR A 430 29.74 -4.78 -25.95
C THR A 430 29.08 -4.40 -24.62
N ILE A 431 28.93 -5.36 -23.69
CA ILE A 431 28.38 -5.11 -22.35
C ILE A 431 29.36 -4.26 -21.51
N VAL A 432 30.65 -4.57 -21.58
CA VAL A 432 31.71 -3.81 -20.87
C VAL A 432 31.82 -2.40 -21.44
N GLU A 433 31.81 -2.26 -22.75
CA GLU A 433 31.78 -0.96 -23.44
C GLU A 433 30.57 -0.11 -23.00
N ARG A 434 29.36 -0.69 -23.03
CA ARG A 434 28.13 -0.02 -22.60
C ARG A 434 28.21 0.47 -21.15
N TRP A 435 28.62 -0.39 -20.22
CA TRP A 435 28.71 -0.02 -18.81
C TRP A 435 29.82 1.00 -18.55
N THR A 436 30.88 0.99 -19.35
CA THR A 436 31.94 2.00 -19.27
C THR A 436 31.40 3.36 -19.72
N ALA A 437 30.61 3.41 -20.80
CA ALA A 437 29.93 4.62 -21.25
C ALA A 437 28.94 5.15 -20.21
N HIS A 438 28.18 4.29 -19.52
CA HIS A 438 27.30 4.69 -18.42
C HIS A 438 28.09 5.32 -17.26
N LEU A 439 29.22 4.74 -16.84
CA LEU A 439 30.07 5.31 -15.79
C LEU A 439 30.61 6.68 -16.18
N VAL A 440 31.12 6.82 -17.41
CA VAL A 440 31.64 8.10 -17.94
C VAL A 440 30.55 9.17 -17.94
N THR A 441 29.35 8.81 -18.40
CA THR A 441 28.21 9.72 -18.46
C THR A 441 27.77 10.14 -17.05
N GLN A 442 27.66 9.19 -16.12
CA GLN A 442 27.32 9.46 -14.73
C GLN A 442 28.32 10.43 -14.08
N LEU A 443 29.63 10.16 -14.20
CA LEU A 443 30.67 11.03 -13.65
C LEU A 443 30.65 12.42 -14.26
N LYS A 444 30.46 12.52 -15.58
CA LYS A 444 30.36 13.81 -16.27
C LYS A 444 29.18 14.63 -15.75
N GLN A 445 27.98 14.05 -15.72
CA GLN A 445 26.78 14.72 -15.24
C GLN A 445 26.93 15.20 -13.79
N LEU A 446 27.50 14.37 -12.91
CA LEU A 446 27.76 14.74 -11.51
C LEU A 446 28.77 15.89 -11.40
N CYS A 447 29.87 15.84 -12.16
CA CYS A 447 30.87 16.91 -12.19
C CYS A 447 30.29 18.24 -12.71
N ASP A 448 29.48 18.19 -13.76
CA ASP A 448 28.89 19.36 -14.42
C ASP A 448 27.87 20.04 -13.49
N GLU A 449 26.96 19.26 -12.89
CA GLU A 449 25.97 19.79 -11.95
C GLU A 449 26.66 20.31 -10.67
N TRP A 450 27.66 19.61 -10.14
CA TRP A 450 28.43 20.10 -8.99
C TRP A 450 29.12 21.41 -9.31
N SER A 451 29.78 21.51 -10.46
CA SER A 451 30.46 22.75 -10.87
C SER A 451 29.46 23.91 -10.99
N THR A 452 28.24 23.63 -11.44
CA THR A 452 27.17 24.62 -11.60
C THR A 452 26.60 25.09 -10.26
N LEU A 453 26.25 24.17 -9.35
CA LEU A 453 25.52 24.51 -8.12
C LEU A 453 26.42 24.73 -6.91
N LEU A 454 27.60 24.10 -6.87
CA LEU A 454 28.47 24.02 -5.70
C LEU A 454 29.93 24.40 -6.01
N GLY A 455 30.24 24.86 -7.23
CA GLY A 455 31.60 25.26 -7.62
C GLY A 455 32.17 26.45 -6.83
N TRP A 456 31.31 27.20 -6.14
CA TRP A 456 31.67 28.31 -5.26
C TRP A 456 32.08 27.87 -3.84
N LEU A 457 31.81 26.61 -3.46
CA LEU A 457 32.17 26.11 -2.13
C LEU A 457 33.70 25.98 -1.99
N PRO A 458 34.29 26.46 -0.89
CA PRO A 458 35.71 26.27 -0.65
C PRO A 458 36.01 24.79 -0.34
N THR A 459 37.23 24.37 -0.64
CA THR A 459 37.69 22.99 -0.35
C THR A 459 37.73 22.65 1.14
N THR A 460 37.73 23.68 2.00
CA THR A 460 37.66 23.58 3.46
C THR A 460 36.23 23.40 3.99
N TYR A 461 35.20 23.42 3.13
CA TYR A 461 33.81 23.22 3.53
C TYR A 461 33.59 21.81 4.09
N ASN A 462 33.16 21.75 5.36
CA ASN A 462 33.03 20.51 6.13
C ASN A 462 31.68 20.40 6.87
N ALA A 463 30.66 21.13 6.43
CA ALA A 463 29.33 20.98 7.02
C ALA A 463 28.75 19.59 6.73
N GLN A 464 27.92 19.08 7.65
CA GLN A 464 27.32 17.75 7.53
C GLN A 464 26.32 17.63 6.36
N SER A 465 25.68 18.73 5.97
CA SER A 465 24.76 18.78 4.83
C SER A 465 25.16 19.85 3.82
N LEU A 466 24.89 19.55 2.55
CA LEU A 466 24.94 20.52 1.48
C LEU A 466 23.62 21.32 1.44
N PRO A 467 23.65 22.57 0.98
CA PRO A 467 22.47 23.41 0.99
C PRO A 467 21.39 22.91 0.03
N ALA A 468 20.12 23.21 0.35
CA ALA A 468 18.98 22.92 -0.51
C ALA A 468 18.79 24.00 -1.60
N LEU A 469 18.01 23.70 -2.65
CA LEU A 469 17.66 24.69 -3.68
C LEU A 469 16.95 25.91 -3.10
N SER A 470 16.05 25.71 -2.14
CA SER A 470 15.31 26.80 -1.49
C SER A 470 16.22 27.73 -0.67
N GLU A 471 17.23 27.18 0.00
CA GLU A 471 18.24 27.96 0.74
C GLU A 471 19.11 28.78 -0.22
N LEU A 472 19.60 28.14 -1.29
CA LEU A 472 20.43 28.80 -2.31
C LEU A 472 19.71 29.93 -3.06
N ALA A 473 18.37 29.90 -3.12
CA ALA A 473 17.58 30.93 -3.79
C ALA A 473 17.30 32.18 -2.92
N GLY A 474 17.23 31.98 -1.59
CA GLY A 474 16.79 32.97 -0.61
C GLY A 474 17.92 33.70 0.10
N GLU A 475 19.08 33.06 0.27
CA GLU A 475 20.21 33.63 1.00
C GLU A 475 21.21 34.35 0.09
N LYS A 476 21.85 35.40 0.60
CA LYS A 476 22.99 36.06 -0.07
C LYS A 476 24.33 35.41 0.29
N THR A 477 24.37 34.73 1.43
CA THR A 477 25.56 34.11 2.00
C THR A 477 25.15 32.82 2.68
N ILE A 478 25.82 31.72 2.40
CA ILE A 478 25.64 30.45 3.13
C ILE A 478 26.92 30.18 3.91
N HIS A 479 26.80 29.95 5.22
CA HIS A 479 27.95 29.72 6.12
C HIS A 479 29.09 30.75 5.97
N GLY A 480 28.73 32.02 5.76
CA GLY A 480 29.69 33.13 5.61
C GLY A 480 30.35 33.25 4.24
N VAL A 481 30.00 32.38 3.28
CA VAL A 481 30.50 32.44 1.91
C VAL A 481 29.47 33.13 1.00
N PRO A 482 29.85 34.18 0.25
CA PRO A 482 28.94 34.89 -0.64
C PRO A 482 28.58 34.05 -1.86
N LEU A 483 27.29 34.04 -2.20
CA LEU A 483 26.76 33.32 -3.35
C LEU A 483 26.92 34.14 -4.65
N PRO A 484 27.48 33.59 -5.73
CA PRO A 484 27.53 34.27 -7.02
C PRO A 484 26.14 34.59 -7.56
N THR A 485 25.94 35.78 -8.15
CA THR A 485 24.63 36.17 -8.73
C THR A 485 24.17 35.23 -9.85
N ALA A 486 25.12 34.71 -10.65
CA ALA A 486 24.84 33.73 -11.68
C ALA A 486 24.25 32.43 -11.11
N LEU A 487 24.77 31.96 -9.96
CA LEU A 487 24.24 30.79 -9.26
C LEU A 487 22.81 31.03 -8.78
N ILE A 488 22.55 32.16 -8.12
CA ILE A 488 21.21 32.50 -7.61
C ILE A 488 20.20 32.49 -8.77
N THR A 489 20.59 33.03 -9.93
CA THR A 489 19.77 33.03 -11.14
C THR A 489 19.47 31.61 -11.63
N GLN A 490 20.49 30.75 -11.69
CA GLN A 490 20.33 29.34 -12.08
C GLN A 490 19.44 28.55 -11.11
N VAL A 491 19.61 28.73 -9.81
CA VAL A 491 18.80 28.06 -8.78
C VAL A 491 17.34 28.53 -8.87
N ARG A 492 17.09 29.81 -9.07
CA ARG A 492 15.73 30.33 -9.28
C ARG A 492 15.09 29.75 -10.53
N LEU A 493 15.85 29.58 -11.61
CA LEU A 493 15.37 28.90 -12.81
C LEU A 493 15.02 27.43 -12.51
N ARG A 494 15.83 26.71 -11.74
CA ARG A 494 15.52 25.33 -11.31
C ARG A 494 14.22 25.26 -10.50
N LEU A 495 14.00 26.19 -9.56
CA LEU A 495 12.76 26.25 -8.78
C LEU A 495 11.54 26.60 -9.64
N TYR A 496 11.72 27.46 -10.64
CA TYR A 496 10.69 27.76 -11.63
C TYR A 496 10.31 26.51 -12.43
N ILE A 497 11.30 25.78 -12.95
CA ILE A 497 11.09 24.50 -13.67
C ILE A 497 10.34 23.50 -12.78
N ILE A 498 10.75 23.33 -11.52
CA ILE A 498 10.02 22.43 -10.60
C ILE A 498 8.55 22.82 -10.49
N SER A 499 8.26 24.12 -10.36
CA SER A 499 6.88 24.61 -10.20
C SER A 499 6.05 24.44 -11.49
N GLU A 500 6.66 24.64 -12.65
CA GLU A 500 6.04 24.40 -13.96
C GLU A 500 5.75 22.91 -14.16
N LEU A 501 6.70 22.03 -13.84
CA LEU A 501 6.53 20.59 -13.94
C LEU A 501 5.44 20.08 -12.99
N GLU A 502 5.37 20.60 -11.77
CA GLU A 502 4.29 20.24 -10.84
C GLU A 502 2.90 20.56 -11.40
N GLN A 503 2.76 21.73 -12.05
CA GLN A 503 1.52 22.13 -12.68
C GLN A 503 1.18 21.19 -13.84
N ARG A 504 2.13 20.93 -14.75
CA ARG A 504 1.92 20.02 -15.89
C ARG A 504 1.61 18.60 -15.45
N LEU A 505 2.28 18.08 -14.42
CA LEU A 505 1.98 16.77 -13.84
C LEU A 505 0.56 16.73 -13.25
N ALA A 506 0.13 17.80 -12.58
CA ALA A 506 -1.23 17.90 -12.04
C ALA A 506 -2.29 18.05 -13.14
N ASP A 507 -1.95 18.68 -14.27
CA ASP A 507 -2.83 18.81 -15.44
C ASP A 507 -2.96 17.45 -16.15
N HIS A 508 -1.86 16.76 -16.43
CA HIS A 508 -1.85 15.42 -17.04
C HIS A 508 -2.49 14.35 -16.14
N ALA A 509 -2.46 14.51 -14.82
CA ALA A 509 -3.16 13.61 -13.89
C ALA A 509 -4.68 13.84 -13.83
N ARG A 510 -5.20 14.94 -14.40
CA ARG A 510 -6.65 15.25 -14.44
C ARG A 510 -7.32 14.52 -15.60
N MET A 511 -7.68 13.27 -15.34
CA MET A 511 -8.43 12.41 -16.25
C MET A 511 -9.87 12.26 -15.77
N ASP A 512 -10.82 12.15 -16.70
CA ASP A 512 -12.26 12.03 -16.41
C ASP A 512 -12.70 10.56 -16.30
N PHE A 513 -12.62 9.98 -15.10
CA PHE A 513 -13.07 8.62 -14.84
C PHE A 513 -14.59 8.47 -14.76
N ALA A 514 -15.37 9.56 -14.76
CA ALA A 514 -16.81 9.51 -14.54
C ALA A 514 -17.55 8.82 -15.70
N PHE A 515 -17.06 8.92 -16.94
CA PHE A 515 -17.68 8.24 -18.08
C PHE A 515 -17.36 6.74 -18.15
N LEU A 516 -16.30 6.30 -17.47
CA LEU A 516 -15.95 4.89 -17.33
C LEU A 516 -16.73 4.23 -16.18
N TYR A 517 -17.45 5.01 -15.37
CA TYR A 517 -18.15 4.56 -14.19
C TYR A 517 -19.57 4.06 -14.50
N ASN A 518 -19.87 2.84 -14.04
CA ASN A 518 -21.20 2.27 -14.10
C ASN A 518 -21.91 2.45 -12.75
N THR A 519 -22.97 3.25 -12.74
CA THR A 519 -23.75 3.56 -11.52
C THR A 519 -24.51 2.36 -10.96
N ALA A 520 -24.89 1.40 -11.81
CA ALA A 520 -25.66 0.22 -11.42
C ALA A 520 -24.79 -0.78 -10.64
N THR A 521 -23.57 -1.04 -11.13
CA THR A 521 -22.60 -1.93 -10.45
C THR A 521 -21.75 -1.21 -9.43
N SER A 522 -21.69 0.13 -9.49
CA SER A 522 -20.76 0.97 -8.74
C SER A 522 -19.29 0.63 -9.01
N MET A 523 -18.97 0.20 -10.24
CA MET A 523 -17.63 -0.20 -10.68
C MET A 523 -17.22 0.57 -11.94
N LEU A 524 -15.91 0.56 -12.23
CA LEU A 524 -15.38 1.06 -13.49
C LEU A 524 -15.44 -0.04 -14.56
N SER A 525 -15.81 0.32 -15.78
CA SER A 525 -15.60 -0.50 -16.97
C SER A 525 -14.11 -0.83 -17.14
N VAL A 526 -13.78 -1.91 -17.85
CA VAL A 526 -12.38 -2.21 -18.21
C VAL A 526 -11.78 -1.06 -19.03
N GLY A 527 -12.56 -0.53 -19.97
CA GLY A 527 -12.19 0.64 -20.73
C GLY A 527 -13.25 1.04 -21.74
N TYR A 528 -12.82 1.85 -22.70
CA TYR A 528 -13.66 2.46 -23.71
C TYR A 528 -12.94 2.51 -25.06
N ASN A 529 -13.56 1.95 -26.10
CA ASN A 529 -13.05 2.02 -27.47
C ASN A 529 -13.60 3.29 -28.14
N CYS A 530 -12.71 4.22 -28.48
CA CYS A 530 -13.05 5.50 -29.07
C CYS A 530 -13.38 5.40 -30.56
N ASP A 531 -12.83 4.40 -31.26
CA ASP A 531 -13.12 4.19 -32.69
C ASP A 531 -14.54 3.67 -32.91
N THR A 532 -15.02 2.79 -32.02
CA THR A 532 -16.39 2.27 -32.05
C THR A 532 -17.34 3.03 -31.14
N THR A 533 -16.85 3.98 -30.34
CA THR A 533 -17.60 4.72 -29.30
C THR A 533 -18.33 3.81 -28.29
N THR A 534 -17.72 2.67 -27.96
CA THR A 534 -18.33 1.65 -27.08
C THR A 534 -17.58 1.51 -25.77
N LEU A 535 -18.32 1.58 -24.66
CA LEU A 535 -17.83 1.16 -23.36
C LEU A 535 -17.81 -0.37 -23.27
N ASP A 536 -16.77 -0.94 -22.67
CA ASP A 536 -16.75 -2.38 -22.42
C ASP A 536 -17.88 -2.82 -21.50
N LYS A 537 -18.40 -4.02 -21.74
CA LYS A 537 -19.42 -4.64 -20.88
C LYS A 537 -18.82 -5.18 -19.58
N SER A 538 -17.54 -5.52 -19.61
CA SER A 538 -16.79 -6.05 -18.48
C SER A 538 -16.39 -4.92 -17.54
N HIS A 539 -16.33 -5.22 -16.24
CA HIS A 539 -15.97 -4.27 -15.20
C HIS A 539 -14.84 -4.84 -14.34
N TYR A 540 -14.01 -3.96 -13.81
CA TYR A 540 -13.04 -4.35 -12.78
C TYR A 540 -13.74 -4.47 -11.43
N ASP A 541 -13.91 -5.70 -10.97
CA ASP A 541 -14.70 -6.06 -9.81
C ASP A 541 -13.88 -6.63 -8.65
N LEU A 542 -12.56 -6.83 -8.81
CA LEU A 542 -11.70 -7.43 -7.77
C LEU A 542 -10.73 -6.41 -7.16
N MET A 543 -10.83 -6.25 -5.83
CA MET A 543 -9.91 -5.44 -5.01
C MET A 543 -8.42 -5.80 -5.14
N PRO A 544 -8.01 -7.09 -5.23
CA PRO A 544 -6.60 -7.47 -5.35
C PRO A 544 -6.04 -7.25 -6.76
N SER A 545 -6.18 -6.04 -7.30
CA SER A 545 -5.68 -5.66 -8.63
C SER A 545 -5.33 -4.17 -8.69
N GLU A 546 -4.79 -3.71 -9.81
CA GLU A 546 -4.45 -2.30 -10.03
C GLU A 546 -5.64 -1.35 -10.03
N ILE A 547 -6.86 -1.85 -10.26
CA ILE A 547 -8.06 -1.01 -10.20
C ILE A 547 -8.21 -0.34 -8.83
N ARG A 548 -7.63 -0.90 -7.77
CA ARG A 548 -7.66 -0.27 -6.45
C ARG A 548 -6.97 1.10 -6.45
N LEU A 549 -5.87 1.26 -7.19
CA LEU A 549 -5.21 2.57 -7.32
C LEU A 549 -6.10 3.54 -8.09
N THR A 550 -6.65 3.10 -9.22
CA THR A 550 -7.60 3.89 -10.02
C THR A 550 -8.80 4.35 -9.20
N SER A 551 -9.45 3.42 -8.48
CA SER A 551 -10.59 3.69 -7.62
C SER A 551 -10.23 4.65 -6.49
N PHE A 552 -9.04 4.48 -5.90
CA PHE A 552 -8.56 5.38 -4.85
C PHE A 552 -8.39 6.81 -5.38
N VAL A 553 -7.69 6.98 -6.50
CA VAL A 553 -7.46 8.29 -7.13
C VAL A 553 -8.79 8.94 -7.51
N ALA A 554 -9.68 8.21 -8.20
CA ALA A 554 -10.96 8.74 -8.67
C ALA A 554 -11.93 9.10 -7.52
N ILE A 555 -11.86 8.40 -6.38
CA ILE A 555 -12.60 8.78 -5.17
C ILE A 555 -11.97 10.01 -4.52
N ALA A 556 -10.64 10.05 -4.41
CA ALA A 556 -9.92 11.16 -3.79
C ALA A 556 -10.10 12.48 -4.56
N THR A 557 -10.32 12.41 -5.88
CA THR A 557 -10.64 13.55 -6.74
C THR A 557 -12.13 13.82 -6.88
N ASN A 558 -12.98 13.20 -6.03
CA ASN A 558 -14.44 13.35 -6.01
C ASN A 558 -15.17 12.99 -7.31
N GLN A 559 -14.57 12.18 -8.19
CA GLN A 559 -15.23 11.72 -9.42
C GLN A 559 -16.12 10.49 -9.17
N LEU A 560 -15.70 9.62 -8.25
CA LEU A 560 -16.43 8.41 -7.88
C LEU A 560 -16.87 8.44 -6.41
N PRO A 561 -18.04 7.85 -6.08
CA PRO A 561 -18.50 7.78 -4.70
C PRO A 561 -17.71 6.73 -3.90
N LEU A 562 -17.59 6.94 -2.58
CA LEU A 562 -16.88 6.01 -1.68
C LEU A 562 -17.39 4.56 -1.76
N LYS A 563 -18.67 4.35 -2.10
CA LYS A 563 -19.25 3.01 -2.30
C LYS A 563 -18.51 2.18 -3.35
N SER A 564 -17.84 2.80 -4.33
CA SER A 564 -17.09 2.10 -5.37
C SER A 564 -15.93 1.29 -4.79
N TRP A 565 -15.27 1.78 -3.73
CA TRP A 565 -14.22 1.03 -3.02
C TRP A 565 -14.75 -0.24 -2.34
N TYR A 566 -15.97 -0.18 -1.81
CA TYR A 566 -16.61 -1.30 -1.13
C TYR A 566 -17.26 -2.28 -2.11
N ALA A 567 -17.63 -1.83 -3.32
CA ALA A 567 -18.14 -2.66 -4.39
C ALA A 567 -17.10 -3.66 -4.91
N LEU A 568 -15.80 -3.33 -4.83
CA LEU A 568 -14.72 -4.24 -5.18
C LEU A 568 -14.78 -5.52 -4.33
N GLY A 569 -14.98 -6.64 -5.03
CA GLY A 569 -15.00 -7.99 -4.54
C GLY A 569 -13.69 -8.42 -3.90
N ARG A 570 -13.82 -9.30 -2.91
CA ARG A 570 -12.73 -9.89 -2.13
C ARG A 570 -12.89 -11.40 -2.23
N LEU A 571 -12.42 -11.96 -3.34
CA LEU A 571 -12.50 -13.39 -3.56
C LEU A 571 -11.45 -14.10 -2.70
N PHE A 572 -11.90 -14.60 -1.55
CA PHE A 572 -11.07 -15.38 -0.66
C PHE A 572 -10.90 -16.79 -1.19
N THR A 573 -9.66 -17.22 -1.26
CA THR A 573 -9.29 -18.61 -1.51
C THR A 573 -8.39 -19.12 -0.40
N THR A 574 -8.14 -20.42 -0.44
CA THR A 574 -7.26 -21.10 0.49
C THR A 574 -6.11 -21.72 -0.30
N LEU A 575 -4.94 -21.09 -0.28
CA LEU A 575 -3.71 -21.62 -0.86
C LEU A 575 -2.88 -22.22 0.26
N ASP A 576 -2.59 -23.52 0.19
CA ASP A 576 -1.89 -24.24 1.26
C ASP A 576 -2.47 -24.02 2.66
N ARG A 577 -3.81 -23.90 2.78
CA ARG A 577 -4.52 -23.60 4.05
C ARG A 577 -4.24 -22.21 4.64
N GLU A 578 -3.61 -21.32 3.89
CA GLU A 578 -3.55 -19.90 4.18
C GLU A 578 -4.60 -19.14 3.35
N THR A 579 -5.24 -18.16 3.96
CA THR A 579 -6.19 -17.29 3.28
C THR A 579 -5.44 -16.40 2.31
N ALA A 580 -5.74 -16.54 1.03
CA ALA A 580 -5.25 -15.65 -0.02
C ALA A 580 -6.44 -14.93 -0.68
N LEU A 581 -6.16 -13.78 -1.28
CA LEU A 581 -7.10 -13.10 -2.17
C LEU A 581 -6.68 -13.35 -3.60
N MET A 582 -7.65 -13.71 -4.44
CA MET A 582 -7.42 -13.94 -5.87
C MET A 582 -7.68 -12.66 -6.66
N SER A 583 -6.70 -12.28 -7.48
CA SER A 583 -6.83 -11.38 -8.61
C SER A 583 -7.38 -12.11 -9.84
N TRP A 584 -7.60 -11.38 -10.93
CA TRP A 584 -8.17 -11.93 -12.17
C TRP A 584 -7.23 -12.93 -12.84
N SER A 585 -5.99 -12.52 -13.13
CA SER A 585 -5.03 -13.36 -13.86
C SER A 585 -4.03 -14.08 -12.94
N GLY A 586 -3.88 -13.62 -11.69
CA GLY A 586 -2.83 -14.10 -10.80
C GLY A 586 -1.44 -13.54 -11.12
N SER A 587 -1.35 -12.56 -12.02
CA SER A 587 -0.08 -11.92 -12.41
C SER A 587 0.51 -11.10 -11.27
N MET A 588 1.85 -11.06 -11.16
CA MET A 588 2.48 -10.34 -10.04
C MET A 588 2.29 -8.82 -10.10
N PHE A 589 2.09 -8.24 -11.28
CA PHE A 589 1.91 -6.80 -11.42
C PHE A 589 0.58 -6.34 -10.78
N GLU A 590 -0.50 -7.12 -10.91
CA GLU A 590 -1.80 -6.85 -10.27
C GLU A 590 -1.66 -6.70 -8.74
N TYR A 591 -0.83 -7.55 -8.11
CA TYR A 591 -0.63 -7.56 -6.66
C TYR A 591 0.40 -6.54 -6.16
N LEU A 592 1.48 -6.35 -6.92
CA LEU A 592 2.68 -5.65 -6.43
C LEU A 592 2.75 -4.20 -6.88
N MET A 593 2.35 -3.89 -8.11
CA MET A 593 2.56 -2.56 -8.69
C MET A 593 1.86 -1.45 -7.90
N PRO A 594 0.61 -1.60 -7.42
CA PRO A 594 0.00 -0.51 -6.66
C PRO A 594 0.71 -0.26 -5.32
N ASN A 595 1.49 -1.21 -4.79
CA ASN A 595 2.27 -1.00 -3.56
C ASN A 595 3.46 -0.04 -3.76
N LEU A 596 3.79 0.33 -5.01
CA LEU A 596 4.80 1.34 -5.31
C LEU A 596 4.38 2.73 -4.81
N VAL A 597 3.09 3.06 -4.93
CA VAL A 597 2.53 4.37 -4.58
C VAL A 597 1.43 4.32 -3.52
N MET A 598 0.92 3.13 -3.19
CA MET A 598 -0.04 2.93 -2.11
C MET A 598 0.64 2.28 -0.89
N PRO A 599 0.37 2.75 0.34
CA PRO A 599 0.93 2.15 1.53
C PRO A 599 0.38 0.73 1.73
N SER A 600 1.28 -0.22 1.93
CA SER A 600 0.95 -1.57 2.43
C SER A 600 1.24 -1.65 3.93
N TRP A 601 0.28 -2.19 4.69
CA TRP A 601 0.37 -2.30 6.14
C TRP A 601 0.61 -3.75 6.56
N HIS A 602 1.62 -3.97 7.40
CA HIS A 602 2.00 -5.32 7.79
C HIS A 602 0.84 -6.07 8.48
N GLY A 603 0.58 -7.30 8.04
CA GLY A 603 -0.50 -8.13 8.58
C GLY A 603 -1.90 -7.71 8.10
N SER A 604 -2.00 -6.68 7.26
CA SER A 604 -3.24 -6.39 6.55
C SER A 604 -3.54 -7.47 5.51
N LEU A 605 -4.81 -7.57 5.14
CA LEU A 605 -5.26 -8.54 4.15
C LEU A 605 -4.54 -8.37 2.79
N LEU A 606 -4.23 -7.14 2.39
CA LEU A 606 -3.48 -6.85 1.16
C LEU A 606 -2.00 -7.26 1.25
N ASP A 607 -1.37 -7.09 2.42
CA ASP A 607 0.01 -7.55 2.67
C ASP A 607 0.08 -9.09 2.63
N THR A 608 -0.84 -9.77 3.32
CA THR A 608 -0.93 -11.24 3.30
C THR A 608 -1.16 -11.75 1.89
N MET A 609 -2.09 -11.15 1.15
CA MET A 609 -2.37 -11.47 -0.25
C MET A 609 -1.14 -11.37 -1.14
N SER A 610 -0.42 -10.24 -1.15
CA SER A 610 0.77 -10.07 -1.98
C SER A 610 1.84 -11.12 -1.64
N LYS A 611 2.04 -11.43 -0.36
CA LYS A 611 2.98 -12.46 0.08
C LYS A 611 2.57 -13.86 -0.35
N SER A 612 1.31 -14.23 -0.15
CA SER A 612 0.80 -15.55 -0.56
C SER A 612 0.89 -15.73 -2.07
N ALA A 613 0.59 -14.70 -2.86
CA ALA A 613 0.73 -14.73 -4.32
C ALA A 613 2.18 -14.98 -4.75
N VAL A 614 3.15 -14.25 -4.17
CA VAL A 614 4.58 -14.44 -4.44
C VAL A 614 5.06 -15.84 -4.01
N ILE A 615 4.69 -16.30 -2.81
CA ILE A 615 5.04 -17.64 -2.32
C ILE A 615 4.50 -18.72 -3.26
N ARG A 616 3.26 -18.57 -3.74
CA ARG A 616 2.66 -19.53 -4.68
C ARG A 616 3.39 -19.54 -6.02
N GLN A 617 3.75 -18.38 -6.56
CA GLN A 617 4.54 -18.29 -7.80
C GLN A 617 5.93 -18.91 -7.64
N ILE A 618 6.60 -18.69 -6.51
CA ILE A 618 7.89 -19.35 -6.18
C ILE A 618 7.70 -20.87 -6.08
N GLY A 619 6.61 -21.32 -5.47
CA GLY A 619 6.27 -22.74 -5.39
C GLY A 619 6.03 -23.35 -6.77
N TRP A 620 5.27 -22.65 -7.61
CA TRP A 620 4.99 -23.07 -8.99
C TRP A 620 6.26 -23.15 -9.83
N GLY A 621 7.18 -22.19 -9.71
CA GLY A 621 8.44 -22.23 -10.44
C GLY A 621 9.41 -23.34 -10.01
N LYS A 622 9.12 -24.06 -8.93
CA LYS A 622 9.86 -25.25 -8.48
C LYS A 622 9.20 -26.57 -8.87
N GLU A 623 7.90 -26.54 -9.18
CA GLU A 623 7.16 -27.68 -9.76
C GLU A 623 7.59 -27.87 -11.21
#